data_AF-A0A6G0UFG6-F1
#
_entry.id   AF-A0A6G0UFG6-F1
#
_cell.length_a   1.000
_cell.length_b   1.000
_cell.length_c   1.000
_cell.angle_alpha   90.00
_cell.angle_beta   90.00
_cell.angle_gamma   90.00
#
_symmetry.space_group_name_H-M   'P 1'
#
loop_
_entity.id
_entity.type
_entity.pdbx_description
1 polymer ?
#
loop_
_entity_poly.entity_id
_entity_poly.type
_entity_poly.pdbx_seq_one_letter_code
_entity_poly.pdbx_strand_id
1 'polypeptide(L)'
;MEKNDIVFWFDTSVIFKNNSETLKNIVETLNTKYSACGFRILSRTWHTIVAATDPTMYDYFPIDDEILHLNMIAATVYIVSRTQESIAVLENVIRCAFIERCMGPPTSTIHCIDGELQKGGFAGCHRYDQSALALSLAQCSLNVNDYRGVSDLVFLKRIENYDSEDWIDVKKRFPWIKTKN
;
A
#
# COMPACT_ATOMS: atom_id res chain seq x y z
N MET A 1 -14.05 -18.46 -17.20
CA MET A 1 -13.17 -17.76 -16.24
C MET A 1 -13.25 -18.52 -14.93
N GLU A 2 -12.13 -18.98 -14.40
CA GLU A 2 -12.10 -19.49 -13.02
C GLU A 2 -12.50 -18.38 -12.05
N LYS A 3 -13.29 -18.76 -11.05
CA LYS A 3 -13.76 -17.84 -10.02
C LYS A 3 -12.66 -17.73 -8.97
N ASN A 4 -11.84 -16.69 -9.07
CA ASN A 4 -10.82 -16.42 -8.05
C ASN A 4 -11.47 -15.69 -6.87
N ASP A 5 -11.11 -16.12 -5.65
CA ASP A 5 -11.46 -15.38 -4.44
C ASP A 5 -10.80 -14.00 -4.47
N ILE A 6 -11.51 -12.97 -4.01
CA ILE A 6 -11.02 -11.59 -4.00
C ILE A 6 -11.02 -11.08 -2.57
N VAL A 7 -9.90 -10.50 -2.15
CA VAL A 7 -9.75 -9.86 -0.85
C VAL A 7 -9.59 -8.35 -1.06
N PHE A 8 -10.35 -7.58 -0.29
CA PHE A 8 -10.20 -6.14 -0.19
C PHE A 8 -9.43 -5.83 1.08
N TRP A 9 -8.30 -5.16 0.94
CA TRP A 9 -7.51 -4.65 2.05
C TRP A 9 -7.58 -3.13 2.07
N PHE A 10 -8.04 -2.57 3.18
CA PHE A 10 -8.06 -1.13 3.35
C PHE A 10 -8.09 -0.73 4.82
N ASP A 11 -7.45 0.39 5.14
CA ASP A 11 -7.60 1.03 6.44
C ASP A 11 -9.05 1.50 6.64
N THR A 12 -9.49 1.52 7.89
CA THR A 12 -10.84 2.00 8.26
C THR A 12 -11.08 3.47 7.92
N SER A 13 -10.03 4.23 7.60
CA SER A 13 -10.07 5.64 7.22
C SER A 13 -10.25 5.88 5.70
N VAL A 14 -10.26 4.82 4.89
CA VAL A 14 -10.37 4.93 3.42
C VAL A 14 -11.81 5.17 3.01
N ILE A 15 -12.02 6.20 2.17
CA ILE A 15 -13.33 6.52 1.59
C ILE A 15 -13.22 6.60 0.06
N PHE A 16 -14.08 5.85 -0.62
CA PHE A 16 -14.28 5.96 -2.06
C PHE A 16 -15.16 7.17 -2.37
N LYS A 17 -14.56 8.30 -2.76
CA LYS A 17 -15.31 9.54 -3.05
C LYS A 17 -15.85 9.63 -4.48
N ASN A 18 -15.35 8.81 -5.39
CA ASN A 18 -15.65 8.91 -6.81
C ASN A 18 -16.63 7.82 -7.27
N ASN A 19 -17.74 8.23 -7.88
CA ASN A 19 -18.75 7.33 -8.44
C ASN A 19 -18.35 6.70 -9.79
N SER A 20 -17.23 7.11 -10.40
CA SER A 20 -16.78 6.55 -11.67
C SER A 20 -16.16 5.15 -11.54
N GLU A 21 -15.72 4.77 -10.34
CA GLU A 21 -15.14 3.47 -10.02
C GLU A 21 -16.16 2.64 -9.24
N THR A 22 -16.80 1.69 -9.92
CA THR A 22 -17.70 0.73 -9.25
C THR A 22 -16.91 -0.51 -8.82
N LEU A 23 -17.37 -1.22 -7.77
CA LEU A 23 -16.81 -2.52 -7.38
C LEU A 23 -16.74 -3.50 -8.56
N LYS A 24 -17.73 -3.44 -9.47
CA LYS A 24 -17.75 -4.25 -10.69
C LYS A 24 -16.56 -3.90 -11.60
N ASN A 25 -16.37 -2.62 -11.92
CA ASN A 25 -15.24 -2.17 -12.75
C ASN A 25 -13.90 -2.52 -12.10
N ILE A 26 -13.84 -2.44 -10.77
CA ILE A 26 -12.67 -2.81 -9.98
C ILE A 26 -12.32 -4.29 -10.13
N VAL A 27 -13.30 -5.17 -9.96
CA VAL A 27 -13.11 -6.62 -10.12
C VAL A 27 -12.81 -6.99 -11.58
N GLU A 28 -13.48 -6.36 -12.54
CA GLU A 28 -13.24 -6.59 -13.97
C GLU A 28 -11.82 -6.19 -14.38
N THR A 29 -11.34 -5.01 -13.95
CA THR A 29 -9.99 -4.54 -14.24
C THR A 29 -8.91 -5.38 -13.56
N LEU A 30 -9.15 -5.86 -12.33
CA LEU A 30 -8.27 -6.80 -11.65
C LEU A 30 -8.09 -8.09 -12.43
N ASN A 31 -9.19 -8.67 -12.93
CA ASN A 31 -9.18 -9.94 -13.66
C ASN A 31 -8.73 -9.82 -15.13
N THR A 32 -8.61 -8.62 -15.66
CA THR A 32 -8.21 -8.39 -17.06
C THR A 32 -6.85 -7.73 -17.12
N LYS A 33 -6.77 -6.46 -16.70
CA LYS A 33 -5.58 -5.60 -16.83
C LYS A 33 -4.49 -5.95 -15.83
N TYR A 34 -4.84 -6.28 -14.59
CA TYR A 34 -3.86 -6.57 -13.53
C TYR A 34 -3.75 -8.07 -13.19
N SER A 35 -4.15 -8.92 -14.15
CA SER A 35 -4.20 -10.36 -13.98
C SER A 35 -2.83 -11.00 -13.73
N ALA A 36 -1.76 -10.39 -14.21
CA ALA A 36 -0.40 -10.91 -14.07
C ALA A 36 0.04 -11.08 -12.61
N CYS A 37 -0.27 -10.10 -11.74
CA CYS A 37 0.04 -10.18 -10.32
C CYS A 37 -1.18 -10.45 -9.44
N GLY A 38 -2.38 -10.32 -10.00
CA GLY A 38 -3.61 -10.38 -9.21
C GLY A 38 -3.70 -9.27 -8.17
N PHE A 39 -3.05 -8.12 -8.39
CA PHE A 39 -3.10 -6.96 -7.48
C PHE A 39 -3.61 -5.72 -8.21
N ARG A 40 -4.54 -5.02 -7.57
CA ARG A 40 -4.94 -3.67 -7.94
C ARG A 40 -4.67 -2.73 -6.77
N ILE A 41 -3.65 -1.90 -6.93
CA ILE A 41 -3.32 -0.83 -5.97
C ILE A 41 -4.21 0.38 -6.24
N LEU A 42 -4.83 0.92 -5.19
CA LEU A 42 -5.77 2.01 -5.32
C LEU A 42 -5.24 3.36 -4.82
N SER A 43 -3.99 3.41 -4.37
CA SER A 43 -3.33 4.66 -3.98
C SER A 43 -1.81 4.60 -4.15
N ARG A 44 -1.20 5.73 -4.53
CA ARG A 44 0.25 5.91 -4.62
C ARG A 44 0.70 6.98 -3.63
N THR A 45 1.96 6.93 -3.25
CA THR A 45 2.61 8.05 -2.55
C THR A 45 3.27 9.01 -3.53
N TRP A 46 3.73 10.13 -2.98
CA TRP A 46 4.42 11.20 -3.70
C TRP A 46 5.95 11.03 -3.71
N HIS A 47 6.47 9.92 -3.17
CA HIS A 47 7.90 9.62 -3.09
C HIS A 47 8.21 8.28 -3.75
N THR A 48 9.48 8.04 -4.08
CA THR A 48 9.93 6.78 -4.69
C THR A 48 10.08 5.65 -3.67
N ILE A 49 10.30 4.43 -4.16
CA ILE A 49 10.63 3.26 -3.33
C ILE A 49 11.96 3.53 -2.59
N VAL A 50 13.01 3.92 -3.33
CA VAL A 50 14.33 4.20 -2.75
C VAL A 50 14.30 5.27 -1.66
N ALA A 51 13.41 6.26 -1.79
CA ALA A 51 13.34 7.35 -0.85
C ALA A 51 12.88 6.92 0.55
N ALA A 52 12.12 5.83 0.67
CA ALA A 52 11.48 5.44 1.93
C ALA A 52 11.67 3.97 2.28
N THR A 53 12.65 3.30 1.68
CA THR A 53 13.03 1.92 1.97
C THR A 53 14.46 1.88 2.46
N ASP A 54 14.71 1.26 3.61
CA ASP A 54 16.06 1.12 4.14
C ASP A 54 16.87 0.22 3.19
N PRO A 55 18.09 0.62 2.79
CA PRO A 55 18.88 -0.13 1.82
C PRO A 55 19.14 -1.59 2.22
N THR A 56 19.19 -1.89 3.52
CA THR A 56 19.40 -3.26 4.01
C THR A 56 18.24 -4.20 3.67
N MET A 57 17.06 -3.66 3.34
CA MET A 57 15.93 -4.48 2.90
C MET A 57 16.18 -5.11 1.52
N TYR A 58 16.99 -4.49 0.66
CA TYR A 58 17.27 -4.99 -0.69
C TYR A 58 18.03 -6.32 -0.68
N ASP A 59 18.75 -6.63 0.40
CA ASP A 59 19.40 -7.94 0.59
C ASP A 59 18.40 -9.11 0.64
N TYR A 60 17.13 -8.83 0.92
CA TYR A 60 16.06 -9.84 1.01
C TYR A 60 15.18 -9.93 -0.24
N PHE A 61 15.32 -8.98 -1.18
CA PHE A 61 14.50 -8.90 -2.39
C PHE A 61 15.40 -8.76 -3.63
N PRO A 62 15.53 -9.80 -4.49
CA PRO A 62 16.22 -9.64 -5.76
C PRO A 62 15.40 -8.71 -6.68
N ILE A 63 15.89 -7.49 -6.92
CA ILE A 63 15.24 -6.46 -7.74
C ILE A 63 16.29 -5.67 -8.52
N ASP A 64 15.88 -5.13 -9.67
CA ASP A 64 16.72 -4.24 -10.46
C ASP A 64 16.67 -2.80 -9.92
N ASP A 65 17.79 -2.09 -9.97
CA ASP A 65 17.91 -0.72 -9.46
C ASP A 65 16.90 0.26 -10.11
N GLU A 66 16.52 0.03 -11.37
CA GLU A 66 15.56 0.88 -12.08
C GLU A 66 14.19 0.93 -11.40
N ILE A 67 13.79 -0.15 -10.75
CA ILE A 67 12.53 -0.25 -10.01
C ILE A 67 12.52 0.66 -8.79
N LEU A 68 13.66 0.84 -8.14
CA LEU A 68 13.78 1.62 -6.92
C LEU A 68 13.41 3.09 -7.12
N HIS A 69 13.49 3.58 -8.36
CA HIS A 69 13.13 4.94 -8.74
C HIS A 69 11.64 5.12 -9.09
N LEU A 70 10.83 4.07 -9.03
CA LEU A 70 9.37 4.18 -9.19
C LEU A 70 8.71 4.79 -7.95
N ASN A 71 7.60 5.51 -8.15
CA ASN A 71 6.79 6.02 -7.03
C ASN A 71 6.29 4.86 -6.16
N MET A 72 6.50 4.92 -4.86
CA MET A 72 6.03 3.89 -3.94
C MET A 72 4.49 3.84 -3.93
N ILE A 73 3.95 2.65 -3.87
CA ILE A 73 2.51 2.41 -3.69
C ILE A 73 2.13 2.57 -2.22
N ALA A 74 0.87 2.89 -1.93
CA ALA A 74 0.37 2.82 -0.58
C ALA A 74 -0.05 1.37 -0.24
N ALA A 75 0.37 0.85 0.92
CA ALA A 75 -0.06 -0.46 1.44
C ALA A 75 -1.36 -0.39 2.25
N THR A 76 -1.95 0.79 2.34
CA THR A 76 -3.17 1.08 3.11
C THR A 76 -4.45 0.79 2.34
N VAL A 77 -4.39 0.58 1.01
CA VAL A 77 -5.56 0.23 0.20
C VAL A 77 -5.17 -0.52 -1.09
N TYR A 78 -5.57 -1.79 -1.18
CA TYR A 78 -5.41 -2.61 -2.38
C TYR A 78 -6.45 -3.72 -2.44
N ILE A 79 -6.61 -4.29 -3.62
CA ILE A 79 -7.48 -5.43 -3.87
C ILE A 79 -6.65 -6.51 -4.53
N VAL A 80 -6.83 -7.74 -4.06
CA VAL A 80 -6.05 -8.87 -4.51
C VAL A 80 -6.98 -10.01 -4.92
N SER A 81 -6.76 -10.55 -6.11
CA SER A 81 -7.37 -11.81 -6.55
C SER A 81 -6.42 -12.95 -6.17
N ARG A 82 -6.98 -14.08 -5.74
CA ARG A 82 -6.18 -15.26 -5.39
C ARG A 82 -5.62 -15.90 -6.66
N THR A 83 -4.34 -15.70 -6.92
CA THR A 83 -3.56 -16.33 -8.00
C THR A 83 -2.25 -16.87 -7.42
N GLN A 84 -1.50 -17.64 -8.20
CA GLN A 84 -0.20 -18.13 -7.76
C GLN A 84 0.78 -16.97 -7.51
N GLU A 85 0.70 -15.94 -8.35
CA GLU A 85 1.55 -14.75 -8.31
C GLU A 85 1.19 -13.86 -7.11
N SER A 86 -0.11 -13.66 -6.84
CA SER A 86 -0.51 -12.85 -5.69
C SER A 86 -0.17 -13.52 -4.36
N ILE A 87 -0.25 -14.85 -4.29
CA ILE A 87 0.23 -15.64 -3.15
C ILE A 87 1.74 -15.45 -2.99
N ALA A 88 2.52 -15.56 -4.07
CA ALA A 88 3.98 -15.37 -4.01
C ALA A 88 4.37 -13.97 -3.49
N VAL A 89 3.67 -12.92 -3.96
CA VAL A 89 3.86 -11.54 -3.46
C VAL A 89 3.61 -11.47 -1.96
N LEU A 90 2.47 -12.00 -1.48
CA LEU A 90 2.13 -11.96 -0.05
C LEU A 90 3.07 -12.84 0.80
N GLU A 91 3.50 -13.99 0.29
CA GLU A 91 4.48 -14.85 0.95
C GLU A 91 5.81 -14.12 1.15
N ASN A 92 6.28 -13.36 0.17
CA ASN A 92 7.50 -12.56 0.30
C ASN A 92 7.36 -11.48 1.38
N VAL A 93 6.23 -10.78 1.43
CA VAL A 93 5.93 -9.80 2.50
C VAL A 93 5.92 -10.46 3.87
N ILE A 94 5.25 -11.62 4.00
CA ILE A 94 5.16 -12.36 5.26
C ILE A 94 6.53 -12.91 5.69
N ARG A 95 7.31 -13.47 4.77
CA ARG A 95 8.68 -13.94 5.04
C ARG A 95 9.55 -12.80 5.58
N CYS A 96 9.45 -11.62 4.98
CA CYS A 96 10.14 -10.44 5.47
C CYS A 96 9.69 -10.05 6.88
N ALA A 97 8.40 -10.14 7.19
CA ALA A 97 7.86 -9.86 8.53
C ALA A 97 8.43 -10.80 9.62
N PHE A 98 8.81 -12.04 9.26
CA PHE A 98 9.43 -12.99 10.19
C PHE A 98 10.92 -12.73 10.44
N ILE A 99 11.55 -11.84 9.66
CA ILE A 99 12.97 -11.50 9.79
C ILE A 99 13.05 -10.05 10.25
N GLU A 100 13.41 -9.85 11.53
CA GLU A 100 13.47 -8.51 12.14
C GLU A 100 14.26 -7.52 11.28
N ARG A 101 15.44 -7.91 10.78
CA ARG A 101 16.26 -7.06 9.92
C ARG A 101 15.67 -6.76 8.54
N CYS A 102 14.72 -7.56 8.06
CA CYS A 102 14.06 -7.29 6.79
C CYS A 102 12.96 -6.24 6.97
N MET A 103 12.05 -6.46 7.93
CA MET A 103 10.90 -5.57 8.13
C MET A 103 11.22 -4.34 8.97
N GLY A 104 12.08 -4.48 9.98
CA GLY A 104 12.45 -3.42 10.93
C GLY A 104 13.97 -3.37 11.13
N PRO A 105 14.75 -2.99 10.11
CA PRO A 105 16.21 -2.89 10.25
C PRO A 105 16.60 -1.93 11.39
N PRO A 106 17.77 -2.10 12.05
CA PRO A 106 18.15 -1.29 13.21
C PRO A 106 18.23 0.22 12.95
N THR A 107 18.45 0.62 11.69
CA THR A 107 18.49 2.00 11.22
C THR A 107 17.12 2.57 10.86
N SER A 108 16.06 1.76 10.96
CA SER A 108 14.70 2.16 10.58
C SER A 108 14.16 3.25 11.50
N THR A 109 13.62 4.29 10.87
CA THR A 109 12.83 5.34 11.51
C THR A 109 11.65 5.67 10.62
N ILE A 110 10.49 5.96 11.21
CA ILE A 110 9.30 6.35 10.44
C ILE A 110 9.39 7.80 9.92
N HIS A 111 10.24 8.62 10.53
CA HIS A 111 10.40 10.03 10.19
C HIS A 111 11.49 10.21 9.13
N CYS A 112 11.07 10.64 7.95
CA CYS A 112 11.97 10.98 6.85
C CYS A 112 12.57 12.37 7.06
N ILE A 113 13.78 12.56 6.51
CA ILE A 113 14.40 13.88 6.46
C ILE A 113 13.58 14.75 5.50
N ASP A 114 13.12 15.89 5.99
CA ASP A 114 12.31 16.81 5.21
C ASP A 114 13.04 17.24 3.93
N GLY A 115 12.34 17.20 2.79
CA GLY A 115 12.89 17.57 1.48
C GLY A 115 13.75 16.51 0.80
N GLU A 116 14.20 15.45 1.49
CA GLU A 116 14.98 14.36 0.88
C GLU A 116 14.11 13.38 0.08
N LEU A 117 12.84 13.24 0.45
CA LEU A 117 11.88 12.36 -0.24
C LEU A 117 11.66 12.69 -1.73
N GLN A 118 12.05 13.90 -2.16
CA GLN A 118 11.94 14.36 -3.55
C GLN A 118 13.28 14.33 -4.31
N LYS A 119 14.41 14.05 -3.62
CA LYS A 119 15.76 14.12 -4.20
C LYS A 119 16.21 12.83 -4.88
N GLY A 120 15.38 11.79 -4.86
CA GLY A 120 15.60 10.56 -5.63
C GLY A 120 16.54 9.53 -4.98
N GLY A 121 17.02 9.78 -3.77
CA GLY A 121 17.80 8.84 -2.96
C GLY A 121 17.13 8.55 -1.61
N PHE A 122 17.75 7.68 -0.82
CA PHE A 122 17.25 7.29 0.51
C PHE A 122 17.11 8.50 1.46
N ALA A 123 15.90 8.74 1.96
CA ALA A 123 15.57 9.90 2.79
C ALA A 123 15.76 9.66 4.30
N GLY A 124 16.53 8.62 4.67
CA GLY A 124 16.81 8.31 6.07
C GLY A 124 15.63 7.74 6.84
N CYS A 125 14.63 7.15 6.17
CA CYS A 125 13.44 6.56 6.81
C CYS A 125 12.99 5.28 6.15
N HIS A 126 12.20 4.49 6.87
CA HIS A 126 11.72 3.20 6.43
C HIS A 126 10.20 3.07 6.57
N ARG A 127 9.55 2.70 5.48
CA ARG A 127 8.11 2.38 5.41
C ARG A 127 7.92 0.86 5.40
N TYR A 128 8.24 0.19 6.50
CA TYR A 128 8.01 -1.23 6.84
C TYR A 128 7.26 -2.11 5.78
N ASP A 129 6.00 -2.43 6.04
CA ASP A 129 5.13 -3.30 5.22
C ASP A 129 4.90 -2.74 3.82
N GLN A 130 4.82 -1.42 3.71
CA GLN A 130 4.70 -0.72 2.43
C GLN A 130 5.91 -0.94 1.52
N SER A 131 7.12 -0.98 2.07
CA SER A 131 8.36 -1.28 1.35
C SER A 131 8.37 -2.75 0.93
N ALA A 132 8.07 -3.68 1.85
CA ALA A 132 8.00 -5.10 1.55
C ALA A 132 7.02 -5.40 0.41
N LEU A 133 5.84 -4.77 0.45
CA LEU A 133 4.81 -4.92 -0.56
C LEU A 133 5.24 -4.32 -1.91
N ALA A 134 5.84 -3.13 -1.90
CA ALA A 134 6.33 -2.47 -3.11
C ALA A 134 7.42 -3.29 -3.82
N LEU A 135 8.41 -3.79 -3.06
CA LEU A 135 9.48 -4.63 -3.60
C LEU A 135 8.94 -5.97 -4.13
N SER A 136 8.05 -6.63 -3.37
CA SER A 136 7.42 -7.89 -3.81
C SER A 136 6.58 -7.71 -5.08
N LEU A 137 5.81 -6.63 -5.16
CA LEU A 137 4.99 -6.35 -6.34
C LEU A 137 5.80 -5.99 -7.55
N ALA A 138 6.94 -5.32 -7.37
CA ALA A 138 7.82 -5.00 -8.47
C ALA A 138 8.47 -6.25 -9.09
N GLN A 139 8.77 -7.28 -8.29
CA GLN A 139 9.23 -8.58 -8.81
C GLN A 139 8.19 -9.26 -9.69
N CYS A 140 6.92 -9.05 -9.37
CA CYS A 140 5.81 -9.59 -10.15
C CYS A 140 5.48 -8.72 -11.38
N SER A 141 5.56 -7.39 -11.23
CA SER A 141 5.13 -6.41 -12.22
C SER A 141 6.30 -5.98 -13.11
N LEU A 142 6.59 -6.72 -14.17
CA LEU A 142 7.56 -6.31 -15.20
C LEU A 142 7.08 -5.09 -16.03
N ASN A 143 5.95 -4.46 -15.70
CA ASN A 143 5.44 -3.29 -16.40
C ASN A 143 4.94 -2.21 -15.43
N VAL A 144 5.61 -1.06 -15.47
CA VAL A 144 5.27 0.15 -14.71
C VAL A 144 3.82 0.62 -14.95
N ASN A 145 3.21 0.26 -16.07
CA ASN A 145 1.82 0.61 -16.38
C ASN A 145 0.78 -0.17 -15.55
N ASP A 146 1.10 -1.37 -15.09
CA ASP A 146 0.25 -2.16 -14.19
C ASP A 146 0.31 -1.62 -12.76
N TYR A 147 1.49 -1.14 -12.38
CA TYR A 147 1.73 -0.36 -11.17
C TYR A 147 1.02 1.02 -11.18
N ARG A 148 0.62 1.50 -12.38
CA ARG A 148 0.02 2.81 -12.60
C ARG A 148 -1.51 2.85 -12.59
N GLY A 149 -2.17 1.75 -12.25
CA GLY A 149 -3.63 1.63 -12.18
C GLY A 149 -4.35 2.36 -11.04
N VAL A 150 -4.03 3.63 -10.78
CA VAL A 150 -4.53 4.36 -9.61
C VAL A 150 -5.80 5.14 -9.95
N SER A 151 -6.88 4.81 -9.26
CA SER A 151 -8.00 5.73 -9.03
C SER A 151 -7.58 6.72 -7.95
N ASP A 152 -7.91 8.01 -8.08
CA ASP A 152 -7.69 9.02 -7.02
C ASP A 152 -8.53 8.69 -5.79
N LEU A 153 -8.04 7.79 -4.93
CA LEU A 153 -8.55 7.61 -3.59
C LEU A 153 -7.96 8.68 -2.70
N VAL A 154 -8.85 9.53 -2.19
CA VAL A 154 -8.50 10.51 -1.18
C VAL A 154 -8.46 9.80 0.15
N PHE A 155 -7.27 9.60 0.71
CA PHE A 155 -7.12 9.35 2.14
C PHE A 155 -7.78 10.50 2.88
N LEU A 156 -8.70 10.21 3.80
CA LEU A 156 -8.91 11.14 4.89
C LEU A 156 -7.59 11.17 5.67
N LYS A 157 -6.72 12.12 5.33
CA LYS A 157 -5.75 12.66 6.29
C LYS A 157 -6.56 12.86 7.56
N ARG A 158 -6.09 12.25 8.65
CA ARG A 158 -6.60 12.32 10.01
C ARG A 158 -7.66 13.41 10.13
N ILE A 159 -8.88 13.02 10.50
CA ILE A 159 -9.99 13.94 10.75
C ILE A 159 -9.55 14.91 11.87
N GLU A 160 -8.79 15.95 11.52
CA GLU A 160 -8.37 17.03 12.41
C GLU A 160 -9.41 18.15 12.40
N ASN A 161 -10.37 18.09 11.47
CA ASN A 161 -11.52 18.99 11.35
C ASN A 161 -12.84 18.21 11.24
N TYR A 162 -13.13 17.29 12.17
CA TYR A 162 -14.53 16.90 12.41
C TYR A 162 -15.12 18.00 13.26
N ASP A 163 -16.10 18.72 12.72
CA ASP A 163 -16.89 19.64 13.52
C ASP A 163 -17.54 18.87 14.67
N SER A 164 -17.54 19.46 15.86
CA SER A 164 -17.89 18.77 17.11
C SER A 164 -19.31 18.17 17.14
N GLU A 165 -20.18 18.60 16.21
CA GLU A 165 -21.56 18.10 16.07
C GLU A 165 -21.62 16.67 15.51
N ASP A 166 -20.62 16.26 14.73
CA ASP A 166 -20.64 15.03 13.95
C ASP A 166 -20.17 13.81 14.80
N TRP A 167 -19.48 14.08 15.93
CA TRP A 167 -19.20 13.10 16.99
C TRP A 167 -20.45 12.64 17.75
N ILE A 168 -21.50 13.47 17.80
CA ILE A 168 -22.75 13.12 18.49
C ILE A 168 -23.44 11.97 17.77
N ASP A 169 -23.31 11.90 16.44
CA ASP A 169 -23.96 10.88 15.62
C ASP A 169 -23.22 9.53 15.68
N VAL A 170 -21.88 9.54 15.71
CA VAL A 170 -21.06 8.32 15.91
C VAL A 170 -21.32 7.68 17.27
N LYS A 171 -21.46 8.48 18.35
CA LYS A 171 -21.79 7.96 19.69
C LYS A 171 -23.20 7.37 19.78
N LYS A 172 -24.17 7.97 19.08
CA LYS A 172 -25.52 7.41 18.97
C LYS A 172 -25.53 6.10 18.20
N ARG A 173 -24.69 5.99 17.17
CA ARG A 173 -24.63 4.83 16.27
C ARG A 173 -23.83 3.66 16.84
N PHE A 174 -22.86 3.93 17.72
CA PHE A 174 -22.00 2.91 18.35
C PHE A 174 -21.82 3.15 19.86
N PRO A 175 -22.86 2.92 20.68
CA PRO A 175 -22.88 3.26 22.11
C PRO A 175 -21.88 2.48 22.99
N TRP A 176 -21.20 1.46 22.45
CA TRP A 176 -20.22 0.63 23.16
C TRP A 176 -18.77 1.11 23.05
N ILE A 177 -18.48 2.14 22.26
CA ILE A 177 -17.13 2.71 22.18
C ILE A 177 -16.86 3.51 23.46
N LYS A 178 -16.16 2.88 24.42
CA LYS A 178 -15.67 3.55 25.63
C LYS A 178 -14.32 4.22 25.33
N THR A 179 -14.27 5.53 25.37
CA THR A 179 -13.01 6.28 25.35
C THR A 179 -12.34 6.15 26.72
N LYS A 180 -11.04 5.82 26.76
CA LYS A 180 -10.22 5.99 27.96
C LYS A 180 -10.04 7.50 28.18
N ASN A 181 -10.33 7.95 29.40
CA ASN A 181 -9.97 9.29 29.88
C ASN A 181 -8.45 9.44 30.01
#